data_AF-K1T1A4-F1
#
_entry.id   AF-K1T1A4-F1
#
_cell.length_a   1.000
_cell.length_b   1.000
_cell.length_c   1.000
_cell.angle_alpha   90.00
_cell.angle_beta   90.00
_cell.angle_gamma   90.00
#
_symmetry.space_group_name_H-M   'P 1'
#
loop_
_entity.id
_entity.type
_entity.pdbx_description
1 polymer ?
#
loop_
_entity_poly.entity_id
_entity_poly.type
_entity_poly.pdbx_seq_one_letter_code
_entity_poly.pdbx_strand_id
1 'polypeptide(L)'
;MWYVLEAEPGASLLTGFSRPIAPAEYERRVADNTLTDVLNRQAIASGDVFYLPAGRVHSIGKGSFIVEIQQSSDITYRIYDFDRRDAAGNSRELHTELAREAIDFESSENSRITYAPENNQEVRLVTTPYFTTSLY
;
A
#
# COMPACT_ATOMS: atom_id res chain seq x y z
N MET A 1 3.04 -2.69 7.98
CA MET A 1 3.65 -3.67 7.06
C MET A 1 2.62 -4.71 6.70
N TRP A 2 2.78 -5.34 5.53
CA TRP A 2 1.95 -6.45 5.10
C TRP A 2 2.80 -7.70 4.90
N TYR A 3 2.33 -8.83 5.41
CA TYR A 3 2.84 -10.16 5.10
C TYR A 3 1.78 -10.90 4.30
N VAL A 4 2.11 -11.38 3.10
CA VAL A 4 1.17 -12.10 2.23
C VAL A 4 1.12 -13.55 2.66
N LEU A 5 -0.02 -14.00 3.21
CA LEU A 5 -0.24 -15.40 3.56
C LEU A 5 -0.61 -16.22 2.34
N GLU A 6 -1.52 -15.71 1.51
CA GLU A 6 -1.95 -16.36 0.26
C GLU A 6 -2.24 -15.32 -0.82
N ALA A 7 -2.07 -15.72 -2.09
CA ALA A 7 -2.29 -14.88 -3.25
C ALA A 7 -2.87 -15.71 -4.41
N GLU A 8 -4.03 -15.29 -4.93
CA GLU A 8 -4.62 -15.87 -6.14
C GLU A 8 -3.81 -15.49 -7.39
N PRO A 9 -3.90 -16.26 -8.49
CA PRO A 9 -3.27 -15.89 -9.77
C PRO A 9 -3.68 -14.48 -10.22
N GLY A 10 -2.68 -13.61 -10.41
CA GLY A 10 -2.87 -12.21 -10.79
C GLY A 10 -3.16 -11.25 -9.64
N ALA A 11 -3.10 -11.71 -8.37
CA ALA A 11 -3.13 -10.83 -7.22
C ALA A 11 -1.97 -9.82 -7.28
N SER A 12 -2.26 -8.58 -6.93
CA SER A 12 -1.27 -7.50 -6.94
C SER A 12 -1.61 -6.42 -5.92
N LEU A 13 -0.59 -5.66 -5.53
CA LEU A 13 -0.72 -4.46 -4.72
C LEU A 13 -0.37 -3.23 -5.56
N LEU A 14 -0.91 -2.08 -5.17
CA LEU A 14 -0.35 -0.79 -5.59
C LEU A 14 0.45 -0.22 -4.41
N THR A 15 1.72 0.15 -4.61
CA THR A 15 2.60 0.60 -3.52
C THR A 15 3.56 1.71 -3.96
N GLY A 16 3.26 2.95 -3.59
CA GLY A 16 4.04 4.13 -3.96
C GLY A 16 3.91 4.49 -5.44
N PHE A 17 4.53 5.62 -5.81
CA PHE A 17 4.57 6.06 -7.20
C PHE A 17 5.67 5.33 -7.98
N SER A 18 5.42 5.08 -9.27
CA SER A 18 6.40 4.46 -10.18
C SER A 18 7.57 5.38 -10.56
N ARG A 19 7.40 6.67 -10.27
CA ARG A 19 8.41 7.71 -10.32
C ARG A 19 8.00 8.84 -9.37
N PRO A 20 8.92 9.71 -8.95
CA PRO A 20 8.53 10.95 -8.29
C PRO A 20 7.51 11.73 -9.12
N ILE A 21 6.52 12.33 -8.47
CA ILE A 21 5.53 13.20 -9.10
C ILE A 21 5.39 14.50 -8.29
N ALA A 22 5.14 15.62 -8.95
CA ALA A 22 4.85 16.86 -8.23
C ALA A 22 3.43 16.83 -7.62
N PRO A 23 3.17 17.54 -6.51
CA PRO A 23 1.83 17.68 -5.93
C PRO A 23 0.77 18.16 -6.95
N ALA A 24 1.14 19.07 -7.85
CA ALA A 24 0.26 19.54 -8.92
C ALA A 24 -0.08 18.45 -9.96
N GLU A 25 0.84 17.52 -10.22
CA GLU A 25 0.53 16.35 -11.07
C GLU A 25 -0.44 15.40 -10.37
N TYR A 26 -0.30 15.20 -9.05
CA TYR A 26 -1.25 14.44 -8.26
C TYR A 26 -2.67 15.03 -8.35
N GLU A 27 -2.82 16.33 -8.11
CA GLU A 27 -4.13 17.02 -8.15
C GLU A 27 -4.81 16.82 -9.52
N ARG A 28 -4.05 17.02 -10.62
CA ARG A 28 -4.54 16.78 -11.98
C ARG A 28 -4.97 15.33 -12.19
N ARG A 29 -4.15 14.36 -11.77
CA ARG A 29 -4.44 12.93 -11.96
C ARG A 29 -5.62 12.44 -11.13
N VAL A 30 -5.85 13.04 -9.96
CA VAL A 30 -7.05 12.79 -9.15
C VAL A 30 -8.28 13.32 -9.87
N ALA A 31 -8.24 14.55 -10.39
CA ALA A 31 -9.35 15.13 -11.16
C ALA A 31 -9.67 14.34 -12.44
N ASP A 32 -8.63 13.82 -13.10
CA ASP A 32 -8.74 13.07 -14.35
C ASP A 32 -8.98 11.56 -14.16
N ASN A 33 -9.03 11.05 -12.91
CA ASN A 33 -9.09 9.62 -12.58
C ASN A 33 -7.97 8.77 -13.21
N THR A 34 -6.76 9.33 -13.32
CA THR A 34 -5.57 8.67 -13.91
C THR A 34 -4.42 8.47 -12.90
N LEU A 35 -4.72 8.53 -11.59
CA LEU A 35 -3.71 8.38 -10.55
C LEU A 35 -3.08 6.99 -10.55
N THR A 36 -3.88 5.94 -10.82
CA THR A 36 -3.39 4.56 -10.82
C THR A 36 -2.32 4.28 -11.87
N ASP A 37 -2.24 5.11 -12.92
CA ASP A 37 -1.29 4.95 -14.02
C ASP A 37 0.14 5.29 -13.63
N VAL A 38 0.31 6.02 -12.51
CA VAL A 38 1.62 6.38 -11.95
C VAL A 38 1.91 5.68 -10.64
N LEU A 39 1.13 4.65 -10.28
CA LEU A 39 1.42 3.81 -9.12
C LEU A 39 2.18 2.55 -9.53
N ASN A 40 3.07 2.10 -8.65
CA ASN A 40 3.75 0.82 -8.83
C ASN A 40 2.79 -0.33 -8.57
N ARG A 41 2.48 -1.09 -9.62
CA ARG A 41 1.78 -2.37 -9.51
C ARG A 41 2.77 -3.50 -9.24
N GLN A 42 2.63 -4.17 -8.11
CA GLN A 42 3.47 -5.29 -7.72
C GLN A 42 2.65 -6.57 -7.67
N ALA A 43 2.99 -7.55 -8.50
CA ALA A 43 2.45 -8.90 -8.37
C ALA A 43 2.94 -9.52 -7.04
N ILE A 44 2.06 -10.25 -6.36
CA ILE A 44 2.37 -10.82 -5.04
C ILE A 44 2.26 -12.34 -5.03
N ALA A 45 3.02 -12.96 -4.13
CA ALA A 45 2.97 -14.38 -3.82
C ALA A 45 2.99 -14.59 -2.29
N SER A 46 2.59 -15.79 -1.84
CA SER A 46 2.75 -16.21 -0.45
C SER A 46 4.18 -16.00 0.03
N GLY A 47 4.33 -15.40 1.21
CA GLY A 47 5.62 -15.06 1.81
C GLY A 47 6.16 -13.69 1.40
N ASP A 48 5.56 -12.97 0.44
CA ASP A 48 5.99 -11.61 0.17
C ASP A 48 5.74 -10.70 1.37
N VAL A 49 6.70 -9.81 1.64
CA VAL A 49 6.62 -8.82 2.73
C VAL A 49 6.73 -7.42 2.15
N PHE A 50 5.84 -6.53 2.57
CA PHE A 50 5.83 -5.13 2.16
C PHE A 50 5.89 -4.20 3.37
N TYR A 51 6.86 -3.27 3.36
CA TYR A 51 6.90 -2.17 4.30
C TYR A 51 6.38 -0.88 3.65
N LEU A 52 5.37 -0.30 4.30
CA LEU A 52 4.64 0.88 3.82
C LEU A 52 4.74 1.94 4.91
N PRO A 53 5.73 2.84 4.86
CA PRO A 53 5.80 3.96 5.79
C PRO A 53 4.63 4.93 5.56
N ALA A 54 4.33 5.75 6.56
CA ALA A 54 3.33 6.80 6.44
C ALA A 54 3.65 7.72 5.25
N GLY A 55 2.61 8.19 4.56
CA GLY A 55 2.72 9.01 3.35
C GLY A 55 2.88 8.24 2.04
N ARG A 56 3.12 6.93 2.09
CA ARG A 56 3.13 6.11 0.86
C ARG A 56 1.70 5.82 0.40
N VAL A 57 1.36 6.20 -0.83
CA VAL A 57 0.09 5.80 -1.47
C VAL A 57 0.07 4.28 -1.68
N HIS A 58 -0.99 3.60 -1.27
CA HIS A 58 -1.07 2.15 -1.44
C HIS A 58 -2.51 1.64 -1.55
N SER A 59 -2.66 0.42 -2.10
CA SER A 59 -3.94 -0.32 -2.08
C SER A 59 -3.70 -1.82 -2.18
N ILE A 60 -4.60 -2.59 -1.58
CA ILE A 60 -4.62 -4.05 -1.64
C ILE A 60 -5.54 -4.48 -2.79
N GLY A 61 -5.01 -5.24 -3.74
CA GLY A 61 -5.79 -5.81 -4.84
C GLY A 61 -6.54 -7.06 -4.43
N LYS A 62 -7.53 -7.44 -5.27
CA LYS A 62 -8.30 -8.68 -5.11
C LYS A 62 -7.41 -9.93 -5.03
N GLY A 63 -7.90 -10.97 -4.36
CA GLY A 63 -7.21 -12.25 -4.26
C GLY A 63 -5.98 -12.22 -3.33
N SER A 64 -5.88 -11.22 -2.45
CA SER A 64 -4.81 -11.10 -1.47
C SER A 64 -5.32 -11.48 -0.07
N PHE A 65 -4.68 -12.44 0.59
CA PHE A 65 -4.88 -12.71 2.01
C PHE A 65 -3.62 -12.33 2.77
N ILE A 66 -3.73 -11.33 3.66
CA ILE A 66 -2.56 -10.69 4.28
C ILE A 66 -2.71 -10.56 5.79
N VAL A 67 -1.57 -10.55 6.48
CA VAL A 67 -1.46 -10.01 7.85
C VAL A 67 -0.96 -8.58 7.76
N GLU A 68 -1.69 -7.65 8.35
CA GLU A 68 -1.27 -6.26 8.50
C GLU A 68 -0.84 -5.96 9.93
N ILE A 69 0.38 -5.45 10.08
CA ILE A 69 0.91 -4.97 11.36
C ILE A 69 1.07 -3.46 11.22
N GLN A 70 0.29 -2.71 11.98
CA GLN A 70 0.25 -1.26 11.94
C GLN A 70 0.30 -0.64 13.33
N GLN A 71 0.56 0.67 13.38
CA GLN A 71 0.38 1.45 14.61
C GLN A 71 -1.10 1.42 15.02
N SER A 72 -1.39 1.61 16.31
CA SER A 72 -2.77 1.73 16.81
C SER A 72 -3.40 3.07 16.38
N SER A 73 -3.68 3.19 15.09
CA SER A 73 -4.27 4.34 14.41
C SER A 73 -5.29 3.84 13.39
N ASP A 74 -6.35 4.62 13.17
CA ASP A 74 -7.40 4.35 12.19
C ASP A 74 -7.53 5.48 11.15
N ILE A 75 -6.49 6.30 11.00
CA ILE A 75 -6.49 7.42 10.05
C ILE A 75 -6.25 6.88 8.65
N THR A 76 -7.22 7.07 7.76
CA THR A 76 -7.12 6.74 6.33
C THR A 76 -7.59 7.89 5.45
N TYR A 77 -6.70 8.41 4.59
CA TYR A 77 -7.07 9.35 3.55
C TYR A 77 -7.28 8.62 2.22
N ARG A 78 -8.55 8.46 1.83
CA ARG A 78 -8.91 7.76 0.60
C ARG A 78 -8.84 8.71 -0.58
N ILE A 79 -8.05 8.37 -1.58
CA ILE A 79 -7.85 9.22 -2.76
C ILE A 79 -8.81 8.81 -3.89
N TYR A 80 -8.94 7.51 -4.12
CA TYR A 80 -9.80 6.94 -5.16
C TYR A 80 -10.37 5.61 -4.69
N ASP A 81 -11.59 5.29 -5.13
CA ASP A 81 -12.30 4.08 -4.70
C ASP A 81 -12.82 3.20 -5.84
N PHE A 82 -12.27 3.35 -7.04
CA PHE A 82 -12.68 2.56 -8.22
C PHE A 82 -14.16 2.72 -8.56
N ASP A 83 -14.71 3.91 -8.30
CA ASP A 83 -16.12 4.27 -8.55
C ASP A 83 -17.13 3.29 -7.95
N ARG A 84 -16.72 2.57 -6.91
CA ARG A 84 -17.56 1.59 -6.21
C ARG A 84 -18.68 2.30 -5.48
N ARG A 85 -19.84 1.64 -5.48
CA ARG A 85 -21.03 2.06 -4.74
C ARG A 85 -21.38 1.00 -3.70
N ASP A 86 -21.88 1.46 -2.55
CA ASP A 86 -22.46 0.59 -1.55
C ASP A 86 -23.80 -0.01 -2.02
N ALA A 87 -24.41 -0.85 -1.20
CA ALA A 87 -25.71 -1.47 -1.50
C ALA A 87 -26.86 -0.46 -1.65
N ALA A 88 -26.69 0.76 -1.15
CA ALA A 88 -27.65 1.86 -1.27
C ALA A 88 -27.33 2.81 -2.44
N GLY A 89 -26.25 2.55 -3.19
CA GLY A 89 -25.82 3.35 -4.33
C GLY A 89 -24.91 4.53 -4.01
N ASN A 90 -24.46 4.69 -2.75
CA ASN A 90 -23.60 5.81 -2.36
C ASN A 90 -22.12 5.50 -2.61
N SER A 91 -21.37 6.51 -3.02
CA SER A 91 -19.90 6.46 -3.07
C SER A 91 -19.32 6.68 -1.68
N ARG A 92 -18.16 6.09 -1.39
CA ARG A 92 -17.44 6.36 -0.15
C ARG A 92 -16.79 7.74 -0.18
N GLU A 93 -16.63 8.32 1.00
CA GLU A 93 -15.93 9.58 1.19
C GLU A 93 -14.46 9.48 0.75
N LEU A 94 -14.01 10.55 0.08
CA LEU A 94 -12.65 10.76 -0.38
C LEU A 94 -12.05 11.96 0.38
N HIS A 95 -10.76 11.87 0.70
CA HIS A 95 -10.00 12.84 1.48
C HIS A 95 -8.80 13.34 0.67
N THR A 96 -9.02 13.81 -0.56
CA THR A 96 -7.96 14.07 -1.55
C THR A 96 -7.00 15.18 -1.16
N GLU A 97 -7.49 16.22 -0.48
CA GLU A 97 -6.69 17.34 0.04
C GLU A 97 -5.83 16.92 1.24
N LEU A 98 -6.42 16.23 2.23
CA LEU A 98 -5.69 15.70 3.37
C LEU A 98 -4.63 14.67 2.93
N ALA A 99 -4.97 13.82 1.95
CA ALA A 99 -4.00 12.91 1.35
C ALA A 99 -2.83 13.68 0.73
N ARG A 100 -3.09 14.77 0.00
CA ARG A 100 -2.04 15.59 -0.62
C ARG A 100 -1.02 16.11 0.40
N GLU A 101 -1.47 16.51 1.58
CA GLU A 101 -0.60 17.01 2.65
C GLU A 101 0.22 15.90 3.34
N ALA A 102 -0.28 14.67 3.32
CA ALA A 102 0.35 13.52 3.96
C ALA A 102 1.28 12.72 3.03
N ILE A 103 1.12 12.83 1.71
CA ILE A 103 1.84 12.02 0.73
C ILE A 103 3.33 12.38 0.68
N ASP A 104 4.17 11.34 0.65
CA ASP A 104 5.56 11.44 0.22
C ASP A 104 5.64 11.28 -1.31
N PHE A 105 5.85 12.40 -1.99
CA PHE A 105 5.84 12.52 -3.45
C PHE A 105 7.14 12.07 -4.13
N GLU A 106 8.23 11.96 -3.38
CA GLU A 106 9.55 11.60 -3.90
C GLU A 106 9.82 10.08 -3.77
N SER A 107 9.06 9.41 -2.91
CA SER A 107 9.21 8.00 -2.61
C SER A 107 8.81 7.09 -3.77
N SER A 108 9.81 6.63 -4.53
CA SER A 108 9.67 5.66 -5.62
C SER A 108 10.32 4.31 -5.35
N GLU A 109 10.87 4.13 -4.14
CA GLU A 109 11.56 2.89 -3.74
C GLU A 109 10.61 1.70 -3.67
N ASN A 110 11.13 0.52 -4.02
CA ASN A 110 10.39 -0.73 -3.92
C ASN A 110 10.05 -1.01 -2.45
N SER A 111 8.75 -1.16 -2.16
CA SER A 111 8.24 -1.45 -0.82
C SER A 111 8.45 -2.90 -0.36
N ARG A 112 8.86 -3.79 -1.27
CA ARG A 112 9.05 -5.21 -0.97
C ARG A 112 10.35 -5.45 -0.19
N ILE A 113 10.23 -6.17 0.90
CA ILE A 113 11.36 -6.57 1.74
C ILE A 113 11.87 -7.93 1.27
N THR A 114 13.18 -8.02 1.05
CA THR A 114 13.84 -9.29 0.74
C THR A 114 14.36 -9.91 2.03
N TYR A 115 14.05 -11.18 2.24
CA TYR A 115 14.53 -11.97 3.37
C TYR A 115 14.71 -13.43 2.96
N ALA A 116 15.51 -14.19 3.70
CA ALA A 116 15.65 -15.63 3.53
C ALA A 116 14.93 -16.33 4.70
N PRO A 117 13.88 -17.13 4.46
CA PRO A 117 13.22 -17.86 5.53
C PRO A 117 14.16 -18.93 6.10
N GLU A 118 14.16 -19.08 7.42
CA GLU A 118 14.88 -20.12 8.13
C GLU A 118 13.92 -20.86 9.06
N ASN A 119 14.03 -22.18 9.12
CA ASN A 119 13.13 -23.02 9.90
C ASN A 119 13.57 -23.06 11.36
N ASN A 120 12.66 -22.78 12.29
CA ASN A 120 12.91 -22.75 13.74
C ASN A 120 13.98 -21.74 14.15
N GLN A 121 14.18 -20.68 13.36
CA GLN A 121 15.09 -19.59 13.68
C GLN A 121 14.40 -18.25 13.44
N GLU A 122 14.72 -17.27 14.27
CA GLU A 122 14.19 -15.93 14.10
C GLU A 122 14.75 -15.30 12.82
N VAL A 123 13.87 -14.96 11.87
CA VAL A 123 14.20 -14.12 10.73
C VAL A 123 13.55 -12.75 10.89
N ARG A 124 14.37 -11.73 11.15
CA ARG A 124 13.93 -10.33 11.26
C ARG A 124 13.41 -9.85 9.90
N LEU A 125 12.14 -9.45 9.83
CA LEU A 125 11.52 -8.93 8.61
C LEU A 125 11.66 -7.41 8.53
N VAL A 126 11.14 -6.69 9.53
CA VAL A 126 11.12 -5.23 9.57
C VAL A 126 11.36 -4.75 11.00
N THR A 127 12.24 -3.75 11.16
CA THR A 127 12.40 -2.98 12.39
C THR A 127 12.12 -1.51 12.10
N THR A 128 11.24 -0.91 12.89
CA THR A 128 10.90 0.51 12.84
C THR A 128 10.92 1.10 14.26
N PRO A 129 10.84 2.43 14.42
CA PRO A 129 10.61 3.03 15.74
C PRO A 129 9.30 2.59 16.41
N TYR A 130 8.36 2.00 15.66
CA TYR A 130 7.00 1.69 16.13
C TYR A 130 6.79 0.21 16.45
N PHE A 131 7.49 -0.69 15.75
CA PHE A 131 7.39 -2.13 15.91
C PHE A 131 8.57 -2.85 15.28
N THR A 132 8.80 -4.07 15.74
CA THR A 132 9.69 -5.07 15.14
C THR A 132 8.87 -6.29 14.80
N THR A 133 9.11 -6.87 13.63
CA THR A 133 8.45 -8.10 13.16
C THR A 133 9.49 -9.13 12.75
N SER A 134 9.24 -10.38 13.14
CA SER A 134 10.11 -11.52 12.85
C SER A 134 9.25 -12.73 12.48
N LEU A 135 9.78 -13.58 11.59
CA LEU A 135 9.27 -14.91 11.26
C LEU A 135 10.06 -15.96 12.06
N TYR A 136 9.46 -17.12 12.33
CA TYR A 136 10.07 -18.27 13.02
C TYR A 136 9.76 -19.57 12.27
#